data_AF-A0A368TUZ5-F1
#
_entry.id   AF-A0A368TUZ5-F1
#
_cell.length_a   1.000
_cell.length_b   1.000
_cell.length_c   1.000
_cell.angle_alpha   90.00
_cell.angle_beta   90.00
_cell.angle_gamma   90.00
#
_symmetry.space_group_name_H-M   'P 1'
#
loop_
_entity.id
_entity.type
_entity.pdbx_description
1 polymer ?
#
loop_
_entity_poly.entity_id
_entity_poly.type
_entity_poly.pdbx_seq_one_letter_code
_entity_poly.pdbx_strand_id
1 'polypeptide(L)'
;MAQFTCEICGAEFEQKSRYERHMLTSHPKQAVSAADIEKALKGVEFPKTRSELIDTLSGDEQEVRAIIKQLPDDEYRDAAEVARAFGELRTHEKAPDNQPSKTGGERAMQAPSAARFASLFSGMRFPADRQQLMDHARSGASEQEMQTLKQFGDHSYHSMADVTKELEKVK
;
A
#
# COMPACT_ATOMS: atom_id res chain seq x y z
N MET A 1 -8.92 -18.90 -36.83
CA MET A 1 -7.57 -19.54 -36.85
C MET A 1 -6.78 -18.85 -35.76
N ALA A 2 -6.37 -19.58 -34.72
CA ALA A 2 -5.53 -19.00 -33.68
C ALA A 2 -4.19 -18.58 -34.29
N GLN A 3 -3.80 -17.33 -34.05
CA GLN A 3 -2.55 -16.76 -34.60
C GLN A 3 -1.48 -16.58 -33.51
N PHE A 4 -1.86 -16.65 -32.24
CA PHE A 4 -0.97 -16.43 -31.10
C PHE A 4 -1.20 -17.51 -30.05
N THR A 5 -0.14 -18.22 -29.66
CA THR A 5 -0.21 -19.27 -28.63
C THR A 5 0.73 -18.91 -27.49
N CYS A 6 0.26 -19.04 -26.26
CA CYS A 6 1.08 -18.85 -25.07
C CYS A 6 2.01 -20.04 -24.87
N GLU A 7 3.32 -19.80 -24.89
CA GLU A 7 4.33 -20.84 -24.70
C GLU A 7 4.43 -21.32 -23.23
N ILE A 8 3.84 -20.58 -22.28
CA ILE A 8 3.89 -20.89 -20.86
C ILE A 8 2.73 -21.80 -20.43
N CYS A 9 1.53 -21.57 -20.97
CA CYS A 9 0.32 -22.32 -20.57
C CYS A 9 -0.45 -22.97 -21.73
N GLY A 10 -0.01 -22.79 -22.97
CA GLY A 10 -0.64 -23.38 -24.16
C GLY A 10 -1.94 -22.70 -24.59
N ALA A 11 -2.34 -21.58 -23.98
CA ALA A 11 -3.56 -20.88 -24.34
C ALA A 11 -3.48 -20.25 -25.74
N GLU A 12 -4.52 -20.43 -26.55
CA GLU A 12 -4.60 -19.95 -27.93
C GLU A 12 -5.43 -18.66 -28.04
N PHE A 13 -4.95 -17.71 -28.83
CA PHE A 13 -5.57 -16.41 -29.02
C PHE A 13 -5.61 -16.04 -30.51
N GLU A 14 -6.72 -15.43 -30.91
CA GLU A 14 -6.93 -14.95 -32.28
C GLU A 14 -6.44 -13.51 -32.49
N GLN A 15 -6.17 -12.77 -31.41
CA GLN A 15 -5.80 -11.35 -31.45
C GLN A 15 -4.60 -11.06 -30.56
N LYS A 16 -3.65 -10.27 -31.08
CA LYS A 16 -2.42 -9.86 -30.38
C LYS A 16 -2.70 -9.16 -29.05
N SER A 17 -3.70 -8.27 -29.00
CA SER A 17 -4.06 -7.53 -27.78
C SER A 17 -4.55 -8.43 -26.65
N ARG A 18 -5.21 -9.55 -26.97
CA ARG A 18 -5.65 -10.54 -25.97
C ARG A 18 -4.48 -11.37 -25.46
N TYR A 19 -3.58 -11.77 -26.35
CA TYR A 19 -2.34 -12.44 -25.98
C TYR A 19 -1.46 -11.56 -25.08
N GLU A 20 -1.25 -10.30 -25.43
CA GLU A 20 -0.46 -9.35 -24.62
C GLU A 20 -1.09 -9.12 -23.25
N ARG A 21 -2.41 -8.94 -23.18
CA ARG A 21 -3.12 -8.83 -21.90
C ARG A 21 -2.97 -10.10 -21.08
N HIS A 22 -3.11 -11.27 -21.69
CA HIS A 22 -2.93 -12.56 -21.03
C HIS A 22 -1.51 -12.71 -20.47
N MET A 23 -0.48 -12.32 -21.23
CA MET A 23 0.90 -12.29 -20.74
C MET A 23 1.02 -11.38 -19.52
N LEU A 24 0.48 -10.16 -19.57
CA LEU A 24 0.56 -9.21 -18.46
C LEU A 24 -0.21 -9.65 -17.20
N THR A 25 -1.36 -10.32 -17.35
CA THR A 25 -2.24 -10.67 -16.22
C THR A 25 -1.99 -12.07 -15.67
N SER A 26 -1.69 -13.03 -16.54
CA SER A 26 -1.56 -14.46 -16.16
C SER A 26 -0.10 -14.87 -16.00
N HIS A 27 0.82 -14.18 -16.67
CA HIS A 27 2.25 -14.44 -16.60
C HIS A 27 3.02 -13.13 -16.39
N PRO A 28 2.71 -12.35 -15.32
CA PRO A 28 3.39 -11.10 -15.07
C PRO A 28 4.90 -11.37 -15.00
N LYS A 29 5.69 -10.60 -15.76
CA LYS A 29 7.14 -10.66 -15.70
C LYS A 29 7.54 -10.45 -14.24
N GLN A 30 8.12 -11.46 -13.60
CA GLN A 30 8.43 -11.42 -12.18
C GLN A 30 9.38 -10.26 -11.92
N ALA A 31 8.93 -9.29 -11.12
CA ALA A 31 9.79 -8.17 -10.78
C ALA A 31 10.96 -8.68 -9.93
N VAL A 32 12.19 -8.37 -10.35
CA VAL A 32 13.41 -8.69 -9.59
C VAL A 32 13.26 -8.17 -8.16
N SER A 33 13.50 -9.04 -7.19
CA SER A 33 13.45 -8.72 -5.77
C SER A 33 14.85 -8.49 -5.18
N ALA A 34 14.92 -7.96 -3.97
CA ALA A 34 16.19 -7.83 -3.25
C ALA A 34 16.88 -9.20 -3.05
N ALA A 35 16.10 -10.27 -2.81
CA ALA A 35 16.62 -11.62 -2.68
C ALA A 35 17.22 -12.17 -3.99
N ASP A 36 16.65 -11.79 -5.14
CA ASP A 36 17.21 -12.18 -6.44
C ASP A 36 18.57 -11.51 -6.69
N ILE A 37 18.75 -10.27 -6.23
CA ILE A 37 20.02 -9.54 -6.29
C ILE A 37 21.06 -10.19 -5.37
N GLU A 38 20.68 -10.54 -4.14
CA GLU A 38 21.58 -11.25 -3.21
C GLU A 38 22.00 -12.61 -3.75
N LYS A 39 21.08 -13.34 -4.38
CA LYS A 39 21.37 -14.62 -5.01
C LYS A 39 22.33 -14.47 -6.18
N ALA A 40 22.13 -13.45 -7.01
CA ALA A 40 22.99 -13.12 -8.14
C ALA A 40 24.42 -12.77 -7.72
N LEU A 41 24.56 -12.07 -6.59
CA LEU A 41 25.85 -11.65 -6.04
C LEU A 41 26.47 -12.68 -5.09
N LYS A 42 25.92 -13.89 -5.00
CA LYS A 42 26.41 -14.92 -4.11
C LYS A 42 27.78 -15.44 -4.57
N GLY A 43 28.79 -15.26 -3.73
CA GLY A 43 30.18 -15.65 -4.05
C GLY A 43 30.99 -14.54 -4.71
N VAL A 44 30.42 -13.35 -4.86
CA VAL A 44 31.17 -12.14 -5.21
C VAL A 44 32.01 -11.72 -4.01
N GLU A 45 33.29 -11.46 -4.24
CA GLU A 45 34.17 -10.88 -3.22
C GLU A 45 33.99 -9.36 -3.18
N PHE A 46 33.70 -8.85 -1.99
CA PHE A 46 33.54 -7.43 -1.70
C PHE A 46 34.79 -6.88 -0.97
N PRO A 47 35.06 -5.57 -1.01
CA PRO A 47 34.27 -4.49 -1.61
C PRO A 47 34.38 -4.40 -3.14
N LYS A 48 33.31 -3.95 -3.80
CA LYS A 48 33.25 -3.72 -5.26
C LYS A 48 32.44 -2.48 -5.61
N THR A 49 32.84 -1.82 -6.68
CA THR A 49 32.10 -0.70 -7.27
C THR A 49 30.91 -1.17 -8.10
N ARG A 50 29.92 -0.29 -8.32
CA ARG A 50 28.78 -0.55 -9.23
C ARG A 50 29.22 -1.12 -10.59
N SER A 51 30.26 -0.55 -11.19
CA SER A 51 30.76 -0.98 -12.51
C SER A 51 31.34 -2.40 -12.47
N GLU A 52 32.06 -2.75 -11.40
CA GLU A 52 32.59 -4.09 -11.23
C GLU A 52 31.50 -5.12 -10.96
N LEU A 53 30.45 -4.76 -10.20
CA LEU A 53 29.28 -5.62 -9.99
C LEU A 53 28.58 -5.95 -11.32
N ILE A 54 28.48 -4.98 -12.22
CA ILE A 54 27.89 -5.16 -13.57
C ILE A 54 28.72 -6.12 -14.44
N ASP A 55 30.04 -6.15 -14.24
CA ASP A 55 30.95 -7.04 -14.96
C ASP A 55 30.97 -8.46 -14.37
N THR A 56 30.71 -8.59 -13.06
CA THR A 56 30.66 -9.89 -12.39
C THR A 56 29.39 -10.68 -12.72
N LEU A 57 28.30 -10.01 -13.08
CA LEU A 57 27.04 -10.64 -13.43
C LEU A 57 27.09 -11.35 -14.78
N SER A 58 26.55 -12.56 -14.83
CA SER A 58 26.51 -13.38 -16.04
C SER A 58 25.45 -12.92 -17.04
N GLY A 59 25.54 -13.41 -18.28
CA GLY A 59 24.63 -13.04 -19.37
C GLY A 59 23.16 -13.35 -19.11
N ASP A 60 22.85 -14.31 -18.22
CA ASP A 60 21.50 -14.71 -17.85
C ASP A 60 20.83 -13.75 -16.84
N GLU A 61 21.60 -12.84 -16.24
CA GLU A 61 21.14 -11.95 -15.17
C GLU A 61 20.85 -10.54 -15.69
N GLN A 62 20.39 -10.43 -16.94
CA GLN A 62 20.22 -9.15 -17.64
C GLN A 62 19.33 -8.17 -16.87
N GLU A 63 18.27 -8.67 -16.23
CA GLU A 63 17.35 -7.85 -15.44
C GLU A 63 18.00 -7.33 -14.15
N VAL A 64 18.78 -8.17 -13.45
CA VAL A 64 19.58 -7.76 -12.28
C VAL A 64 20.63 -6.75 -12.70
N ARG A 65 21.32 -6.99 -13.82
CA ARG A 65 22.34 -6.09 -14.36
C ARG A 65 21.77 -4.73 -14.76
N ALA A 66 20.56 -4.70 -15.32
CA ALA A 66 19.85 -3.46 -15.64
C ALA A 66 19.50 -2.66 -14.39
N ILE A 67 19.20 -3.34 -13.29
CA ILE A 67 18.93 -2.72 -11.98
C ILE A 67 20.21 -2.18 -11.36
N ILE A 68 21.31 -2.96 -11.32
CA ILE A 68 22.58 -2.51 -10.74
C ILE A 68 23.11 -1.27 -11.46
N LYS A 69 22.89 -1.14 -12.78
CA LYS A 69 23.21 0.08 -13.54
C LYS A 69 22.52 1.35 -13.04
N GLN A 70 21.36 1.22 -12.43
CA GLN A 70 20.60 2.36 -11.88
C GLN A 70 21.04 2.73 -10.46
N LEU A 71 21.82 1.88 -9.79
CA LEU A 71 22.31 2.15 -8.45
C LEU A 71 23.26 3.36 -8.43
N PRO A 72 23.37 4.02 -7.26
CA PRO A 72 24.40 5.01 -7.01
C PRO A 72 25.79 4.49 -7.40
N ASP A 73 26.63 5.39 -7.90
CA ASP A 73 28.02 5.05 -8.19
C ASP A 73 28.83 5.10 -6.88
N ASP A 74 28.67 4.06 -6.07
CA ASP A 74 29.31 3.89 -4.77
C ASP A 74 30.07 2.55 -4.69
N GLU A 75 30.92 2.42 -3.67
CA GLU A 75 31.56 1.15 -3.30
C GLU A 75 30.66 0.39 -2.31
N TYR A 76 30.29 -0.82 -2.70
CA TYR A 76 29.47 -1.71 -1.89
C TYR A 76 30.36 -2.68 -1.13
N ARG A 77 30.14 -2.83 0.17
CA ARG A 77 30.94 -3.70 1.06
C ARG A 77 30.37 -5.09 1.20
N ASP A 78 29.10 -5.29 0.86
CA ASP A 78 28.44 -6.58 0.90
C ASP A 78 27.17 -6.59 0.04
N ALA A 79 26.64 -7.79 -0.24
CA ALA A 79 25.44 -7.98 -1.05
C ALA A 79 24.18 -7.36 -0.41
N ALA A 80 24.12 -7.25 0.92
CA ALA A 80 23.01 -6.61 1.60
C ALA A 80 23.06 -5.08 1.47
N GLU A 81 24.24 -4.46 1.35
CA GLU A 81 24.39 -3.04 1.00
C GLU A 81 23.87 -2.75 -0.41
N VAL A 82 24.15 -3.65 -1.39
CA VAL A 82 23.57 -3.55 -2.74
C VAL A 82 22.04 -3.70 -2.71
N ALA A 83 21.53 -4.70 -1.97
CA ALA A 83 20.09 -4.93 -1.82
C ALA A 83 19.37 -3.74 -1.17
N ARG A 84 20.00 -3.09 -0.19
CA ARG A 84 19.48 -1.85 0.44
C ARG A 84 19.43 -0.69 -0.55
N ALA A 85 20.53 -0.44 -1.27
CA ALA A 85 20.57 0.61 -2.28
C ALA A 85 19.52 0.39 -3.38
N PHE A 86 19.25 -0.86 -3.75
CA PHE A 86 18.13 -1.20 -4.64
C PHE A 86 16.75 -0.89 -4.02
N GLY A 87 16.56 -1.24 -2.75
CA GLY A 87 15.35 -0.89 -2.02
C GLY A 87 15.11 0.63 -2.02
N GLU A 88 16.17 1.41 -1.81
CA GLU A 88 16.12 2.88 -1.81
C GLU A 88 15.84 3.48 -3.20
N LEU A 89 16.35 2.89 -4.29
CA LEU A 89 15.97 3.32 -5.64
C LEU A 89 14.45 3.24 -5.86
N ARG A 90 13.82 2.16 -5.39
CA ARG A 90 12.35 1.98 -5.49
C ARG A 90 11.56 2.93 -4.60
N THR A 91 12.16 3.47 -3.54
CA THR A 91 11.49 4.48 -2.68
C THR A 91 11.66 5.91 -3.22
N HIS A 92 12.66 6.16 -4.07
CA HIS A 92 12.85 7.44 -4.76
C HIS A 92 11.97 7.64 -6.00
N GLU A 93 11.32 6.58 -6.50
CA GLU A 93 10.06 6.73 -7.21
C GLU A 93 8.99 7.13 -6.20
N LYS A 94 8.93 8.44 -5.92
CA LYS A 94 7.84 9.08 -5.19
C LYS A 94 6.53 8.49 -5.72
N ALA A 95 5.94 7.60 -4.93
CA ALA A 95 4.73 6.87 -5.32
C ALA A 95 3.74 7.88 -5.90
N PRO A 96 3.10 7.59 -7.05
CA PRO A 96 2.19 8.55 -7.69
C PRO A 96 1.22 9.06 -6.64
N ASP A 97 1.17 10.40 -6.50
CA ASP A 97 0.38 11.14 -5.51
C ASP A 97 -1.12 10.76 -5.55
N ASN A 98 -1.55 10.13 -6.66
CA ASN A 98 -2.89 9.61 -6.91
C ASN A 98 -3.08 8.13 -6.50
N GLN A 99 -2.32 7.62 -5.53
CA GLN A 99 -2.59 6.28 -5.00
C GLN A 99 -3.88 6.35 -4.15
N PRO A 100 -4.94 5.58 -4.47
CA PRO A 100 -6.27 5.70 -3.86
C PRO A 100 -6.27 5.60 -2.32
N SER A 101 -5.26 4.91 -1.77
CA SER A 101 -5.08 4.71 -0.34
C SER A 101 -4.78 5.98 0.45
N LYS A 102 -4.16 7.02 -0.16
CA LYS A 102 -3.89 8.29 0.53
C LYS A 102 -5.05 9.29 0.44
N THR A 103 -5.69 9.40 -0.73
CA THR A 103 -6.84 10.31 -0.89
C THR A 103 -8.05 9.87 -0.04
N GLY A 104 -8.26 8.56 0.12
CA GLY A 104 -9.23 8.03 1.09
C GLY A 104 -8.81 8.30 2.54
N GLY A 105 -7.52 8.16 2.85
CA GLY A 105 -6.95 8.39 4.18
C GLY A 105 -7.05 9.85 4.64
N GLU A 106 -6.73 10.82 3.78
CA GLU A 106 -6.75 12.25 4.12
C GLU A 106 -8.19 12.78 4.28
N ARG A 107 -9.14 12.33 3.44
CA ARG A 107 -10.57 12.63 3.67
C ARG A 107 -11.12 11.91 4.90
N ALA A 108 -10.63 10.71 5.23
CA ALA A 108 -10.98 10.00 6.46
C ALA A 108 -10.36 10.60 7.74
N MET A 109 -9.24 11.32 7.63
CA MET A 109 -8.63 12.06 8.74
C MET A 109 -9.35 13.37 9.07
N GLN A 110 -10.10 13.94 8.12
CA GLN A 110 -10.83 15.21 8.32
C GLN A 110 -12.27 15.03 8.84
N ALA A 111 -12.83 13.82 8.76
CA ALA A 111 -14.15 13.53 9.29
C ALA A 111 -14.03 12.75 10.61
N PRO A 112 -14.78 13.11 11.67
CA PRO A 112 -14.72 12.37 12.90
C PRO A 112 -15.11 10.90 12.65
N SER A 113 -14.24 9.98 13.06
CA SER A 113 -14.34 8.56 12.73
C SER A 113 -15.14 7.78 13.77
N ALA A 114 -15.67 6.61 13.40
CA ALA A 114 -16.39 5.74 14.33
C ALA A 114 -15.51 5.35 15.53
N ALA A 115 -14.22 5.08 15.30
CA ALA A 115 -13.27 4.78 16.36
C ALA A 115 -13.08 5.95 17.35
N ARG A 116 -13.15 7.18 16.84
CA ARG A 116 -13.02 8.38 17.66
C ARG A 116 -14.24 8.58 18.56
N PHE A 117 -15.46 8.38 18.05
CA PHE A 117 -16.67 8.36 18.89
C PHE A 117 -16.71 7.20 19.87
N ALA A 118 -16.21 6.02 19.49
CA ALA A 118 -16.06 4.90 20.42
C ALA A 118 -15.13 5.21 21.59
N SER A 119 -14.09 6.01 21.36
CA SER A 119 -13.21 6.48 22.41
C SER A 119 -13.89 7.52 23.31
N LEU A 120 -14.67 8.44 22.73
CA LEU A 120 -15.42 9.46 23.48
C LEU A 120 -16.48 8.85 24.40
N PHE A 121 -17.12 7.76 23.99
CA PHE A 121 -18.17 7.08 24.75
C PHE A 121 -17.68 5.85 25.52
N SER A 122 -16.36 5.71 25.68
CA SER A 122 -15.78 4.62 26.44
C SER A 122 -16.23 4.69 27.90
N GLY A 123 -16.87 3.61 28.38
CA GLY A 123 -17.43 3.54 29.73
C GLY A 123 -18.82 4.14 29.89
N MET A 124 -19.45 4.63 28.81
CA MET A 124 -20.85 5.03 28.82
C MET A 124 -21.77 3.81 28.99
N ARG A 125 -22.84 4.00 29.77
CA ARG A 125 -23.91 3.00 29.90
C ARG A 125 -25.03 3.29 28.92
N PHE A 126 -25.49 2.26 28.24
CA PHE A 126 -26.65 2.30 27.35
C PHE A 126 -27.88 1.67 28.04
N PRO A 127 -29.12 2.07 27.69
CA PRO A 127 -29.46 3.01 26.63
C PRO A 127 -29.15 4.47 26.97
N ALA A 128 -28.74 5.25 25.97
CA ALA A 128 -28.43 6.67 26.09
C ALA A 128 -29.16 7.47 25.01
N ASP A 129 -29.60 8.68 25.34
CA ASP A 129 -30.17 9.62 24.38
C ASP A 129 -29.10 10.55 23.79
N ARG A 130 -29.47 11.30 22.75
CA ARG A 130 -28.58 12.27 22.09
C ARG A 130 -28.01 13.30 23.06
N GLN A 131 -28.78 13.74 24.05
CA GLN A 131 -28.32 14.76 25.00
C GLN A 131 -27.24 14.19 25.93
N GLN A 132 -27.42 12.96 26.41
CA GLN A 132 -26.45 12.22 27.21
C GLN A 132 -25.16 11.93 26.43
N LEU A 133 -25.27 11.63 25.12
CA LEU A 133 -24.09 11.55 24.24
C LEU A 133 -23.35 12.89 24.19
N MET A 134 -24.06 13.99 23.97
CA MET A 134 -23.45 15.33 23.90
C MET A 134 -22.81 15.75 25.24
N ASP A 135 -23.47 15.51 26.37
CA ASP A 135 -22.96 15.87 27.69
C ASP A 135 -21.71 15.05 28.07
N HIS A 136 -21.67 13.76 27.71
CA HIS A 136 -20.49 12.92 27.95
C HIS A 136 -19.31 13.27 27.03
N ALA A 137 -19.58 13.62 25.77
CA ALA A 137 -18.54 14.02 24.81
C ALA A 137 -18.03 15.44 25.05
N ARG A 138 -18.77 16.29 25.76
CA ARG A 138 -18.51 17.74 25.91
C ARG A 138 -17.10 18.11 26.34
N SER A 139 -16.47 17.32 27.20
CA SER A 139 -15.11 17.59 27.70
C SER A 139 -13.98 17.02 26.84
N GLY A 140 -14.28 16.09 25.93
CA GLY A 140 -13.27 15.36 25.15
C GLY A 140 -13.42 15.53 23.63
N ALA A 141 -14.51 16.11 23.17
CA ALA A 141 -14.85 16.29 21.76
C ALA A 141 -14.45 17.67 21.23
N SER A 142 -14.06 17.69 19.96
CA SER A 142 -13.85 18.86 19.12
C SER A 142 -15.18 19.44 18.63
N GLU A 143 -15.13 20.68 18.11
CA GLU A 143 -16.31 21.35 17.56
C GLU A 143 -16.97 20.57 16.42
N GLN A 144 -16.18 19.91 15.57
CA GLN A 144 -16.68 19.06 14.48
C GLN A 144 -17.42 17.83 15.01
N GLU A 145 -16.87 17.15 16.02
CA GLU A 145 -17.52 15.99 16.67
C GLU A 145 -18.83 16.39 17.35
N MET A 146 -18.85 17.55 18.02
CA MET A 146 -20.08 18.11 18.62
C MET A 146 -21.12 18.51 17.56
N GLN A 147 -20.69 19.01 16.40
CA GLN A 147 -21.59 19.34 15.30
C GLN A 147 -22.22 18.08 14.68
N THR A 148 -21.45 17.00 14.55
CA THR A 148 -21.96 15.70 14.11
C THR A 148 -23.00 15.14 15.10
N LEU A 149 -22.76 15.22 16.42
CA LEU A 149 -23.73 14.78 17.44
C LEU A 149 -25.03 15.60 17.45
N LYS A 150 -24.99 16.87 17.03
CA LYS A 150 -26.20 17.68 16.89
C LYS A 150 -27.13 17.18 15.77
N GLN A 151 -26.58 16.50 14.77
CA GLN A 151 -27.32 15.97 13.62
C GLN A 151 -27.93 14.59 13.88
N PHE A 152 -27.55 13.93 14.98
CA PHE A 152 -28.11 12.64 15.36
C PHE A 152 -29.61 12.75 15.62
N GLY A 153 -30.36 11.69 15.31
CA GLY A 153 -31.79 11.64 15.59
C GLY A 153 -32.10 11.71 17.10
N ASP A 154 -33.28 12.19 17.44
CA ASP A 154 -33.75 12.23 18.82
C ASP A 154 -34.39 10.88 19.20
N HIS A 155 -33.55 9.88 19.48
CA HIS A 155 -33.98 8.55 19.93
C HIS A 155 -32.95 7.92 20.88
N SER A 156 -33.36 6.84 21.57
CA SER A 156 -32.49 6.09 22.47
C SER A 156 -31.59 5.13 21.71
N TYR A 157 -30.29 5.28 21.87
CA TYR A 157 -29.27 4.36 21.39
C TYR A 157 -29.08 3.27 22.44
N HIS A 158 -29.13 1.99 22.06
CA HIS A 158 -29.01 0.87 22.99
C HIS A 158 -27.60 0.28 23.04
N SER A 159 -26.73 0.71 22.13
CA SER A 159 -25.34 0.26 22.08
C SER A 159 -24.45 1.20 21.27
N MET A 160 -23.14 1.02 21.37
CA MET A 160 -22.16 1.66 20.48
C MET A 160 -22.38 1.35 19.00
N ALA A 161 -22.99 0.21 18.67
CA ALA A 161 -23.32 -0.14 17.29
C ALA A 161 -24.41 0.77 16.73
N ASP A 162 -25.41 1.13 17.55
CA ASP A 162 -26.48 2.05 17.14
C ASP A 162 -25.93 3.46 16.88
N VAL A 163 -25.02 3.92 17.74
CA VAL A 163 -24.31 5.20 17.60
C VAL A 163 -23.47 5.22 16.32
N THR A 164 -22.78 4.12 16.01
CA THR A 164 -21.96 4.00 14.79
C THR A 164 -22.82 4.00 13.54
N LYS A 165 -23.94 3.26 13.56
CA LYS A 165 -24.89 3.22 12.46
C LYS A 165 -25.54 4.58 12.21
N GLU A 166 -25.77 5.35 13.27
CA GLU A 166 -26.27 6.71 13.13
C GLU A 166 -25.22 7.67 12.56
N LEU A 167 -23.96 7.52 12.99
CA LEU A 167 -22.83 8.27 12.44
C LEU A 167 -22.69 8.08 10.92
N GLU A 168 -22.95 6.87 10.41
CA GLU A 168 -22.93 6.57 8.98
C GLU A 168 -24.08 7.25 8.20
N LYS A 169 -25.21 7.53 8.87
CA LYS A 169 -26.36 8.21 8.23
C LYS A 169 -26.21 9.72 8.16
N VAL A 170 -25.47 10.32 9.10
CA VAL A 170 -25.26 11.77 9.17
C VAL A 170 -23.98 12.22 8.44
N LYS A 171 -23.20 11.29 7.89
CA LYS A 171 -22.02 11.54 7.06
C LYS A 171 -22.35 11.82 5.60
#